data_AF-A0A3N5HNL7-F1
#
_entry.id   AF-A0A3N5HNL7-F1
#
_cell.length_a   1.000
_cell.length_b   1.000
_cell.length_c   1.000
_cell.angle_alpha   90.00
_cell.angle_beta   90.00
_cell.angle_gamma   90.00
#
_symmetry.space_group_name_H-M   'P 1'
#
loop_
_entity.id
_entity.type
_entity.pdbx_description
1 polymer ?
#
loop_
_entity_poly.entity_id
_entity_poly.type
_entity_poly.pdbx_seq_one_letter_code
_entity_poly.pdbx_strand_id
1 'polypeptide(L)'
;MSRALTAALALLASAATAPPTPGGTVVRPGESLAQLAARTLGSEGAGPELLAFNHLEGAPAAGTQVQVPGPERARAVAAIGSARSAIGQSPPGSARTEAEARLAEAESLLARARYAEAAAQADGAWKLLAEARGERSHFAVAVEPDGRTRVAVREGVPVRVEAQGRARAVRAGETLTVVRGESPGTPQLDAGPAEPPILISPEPGLKLALEPAPGGLGPVRFAWKPVPDATGYVLELAGPRKQTLRTTQPVVTVPGLPAGKYRWTVRAVQGDGTLGPPATRAVQLVPGRIKLEVKETPWQ
;
A
#
# COMPACT_ATOMS: atom_id res chain seq x y z
N MET A 1 29.76 93.30 20.93
CA MET A 1 28.98 92.06 20.72
C MET A 1 29.50 91.37 19.46
N SER A 2 29.78 90.07 19.56
CA SER A 2 30.04 89.07 18.47
C SER A 2 31.33 89.21 17.63
N ARG A 3 32.37 88.41 17.92
CA ARG A 3 32.69 87.03 17.43
C ARG A 3 33.30 87.05 16.00
N ALA A 4 34.62 86.92 15.84
CA ALA A 4 35.41 85.67 15.83
C ALA A 4 34.96 84.67 14.76
N LEU A 5 35.75 84.53 13.69
CA LEU A 5 35.59 83.51 12.65
C LEU A 5 36.92 82.76 12.53
N THR A 6 37.03 81.67 13.29
CA THR A 6 38.14 80.72 13.25
C THR A 6 37.72 79.57 12.33
N ALA A 7 38.47 79.36 11.25
CA ALA A 7 38.28 78.23 10.35
C ALA A 7 38.77 76.94 11.03
N ALA A 8 37.91 75.93 11.12
CA ALA A 8 38.26 74.59 11.59
C ALA A 8 38.22 73.62 10.40
N LEU A 9 39.39 73.03 10.13
CA LEU A 9 39.64 71.89 9.26
C LEU A 9 38.73 70.71 9.64
N ALA A 10 37.97 70.19 8.69
CA ALA A 10 37.33 68.88 8.80
C ALA A 10 38.11 67.86 7.97
N LEU A 11 38.80 66.94 8.66
CA LEU A 11 39.41 65.73 8.09
C LEU A 11 38.28 64.80 7.62
N LEU A 12 38.13 64.62 6.31
CA LEU A 12 37.30 63.57 5.72
C LEU A 12 38.14 62.27 5.64
N ALA A 13 37.88 61.34 6.55
CA ALA A 13 38.35 59.96 6.43
C ALA A 13 37.57 59.28 5.29
N SER A 14 38.24 59.09 4.15
CA SER A 14 37.69 58.38 3.01
C SER A 14 37.72 56.88 3.29
N ALA A 15 36.56 56.29 3.58
CA ALA A 15 36.40 54.84 3.62
C ALA A 15 36.44 54.33 2.18
N ALA A 16 37.56 53.71 1.80
CA ALA A 16 37.72 53.03 0.53
C ALA A 16 36.79 51.81 0.48
N THR A 17 35.63 51.98 -0.14
CA THR A 17 34.78 50.86 -0.57
C THR A 17 35.46 50.18 -1.75
N ALA A 18 36.18 49.09 -1.48
CA ALA A 18 36.61 48.17 -2.53
C ALA A 18 35.37 47.73 -3.35
N PRO A 19 35.45 47.67 -4.69
CA PRO A 19 34.34 47.24 -5.51
C PRO A 19 33.92 45.81 -5.12
N PRO A 20 32.61 45.48 -5.18
CA PRO A 20 32.14 44.15 -4.85
C PRO A 20 32.74 43.14 -5.84
N THR A 21 33.42 42.13 -5.29
CA THR A 21 33.86 40.95 -6.05
C THR A 21 32.62 40.27 -6.64
N PRO A 22 32.62 39.86 -7.92
CA PRO A 22 31.49 39.13 -8.51
C PRO A 22 31.16 37.90 -7.66
N GLY A 23 29.94 37.84 -7.09
CA GLY A 23 29.52 36.77 -6.20
C GLY A 23 29.74 37.02 -4.71
N GLY A 24 30.24 38.18 -4.29
CA GLY A 24 30.36 38.56 -2.87
C GLY A 24 29.26 39.51 -2.39
N THR A 25 29.02 39.55 -1.08
CA THR A 25 28.17 40.55 -0.41
C THR A 25 28.87 41.11 0.83
N VAL A 26 28.41 42.25 1.33
CA VAL A 26 28.94 42.86 2.55
C VAL A 26 27.96 42.64 3.70
N VAL A 27 28.47 42.35 4.90
CA VAL A 27 27.67 42.26 6.13
C VAL A 27 27.22 43.65 6.56
N ARG A 28 25.91 43.84 6.74
CA ARG A 28 25.36 45.13 7.16
C ARG A 28 25.55 45.37 8.67
N PRO A 29 25.63 46.63 9.13
CA PRO A 29 25.64 46.93 10.56
C PRO A 29 24.43 46.33 11.28
N GLY A 30 24.68 45.56 12.34
CA GLY A 30 23.63 44.90 13.14
C GLY A 30 22.98 43.67 12.50
N GLU A 31 23.44 43.22 11.32
CA GLU A 31 22.91 42.03 10.65
C GLU A 31 23.39 40.74 11.34
N SER A 32 22.46 39.86 11.71
CA SER A 32 22.81 38.54 12.25
C SER A 32 23.22 37.58 11.14
N LEU A 33 23.92 36.50 11.49
CA LEU A 33 24.27 35.44 10.54
C LEU A 33 23.04 34.81 9.86
N ALA A 34 21.94 34.62 10.60
CA ALA A 34 20.70 34.10 10.06
C ALA A 34 20.07 35.06 9.03
N GLN A 35 20.09 36.37 9.31
CA GLN A 35 19.61 37.39 8.39
C GLN A 35 20.48 37.47 7.13
N LEU A 36 21.80 37.42 7.29
CA LEU A 36 22.75 37.37 6.19
C LEU A 36 22.52 36.13 5.32
N ALA A 37 22.36 34.96 5.92
CA ALA A 37 22.07 33.71 5.22
C ALA A 37 20.71 33.73 4.52
N ALA A 38 19.66 34.27 5.15
CA ALA A 38 18.36 34.42 4.51
C ALA A 38 18.43 35.33 3.29
N ARG A 39 19.15 36.46 3.40
CA ARG A 39 19.31 37.44 2.33
C ARG A 39 20.14 36.91 1.16
N THR A 40 21.17 36.12 1.43
CA THR A 40 22.13 35.67 0.41
C THR A 40 21.79 34.29 -0.16
N LEU A 41 21.35 33.38 0.71
CA LEU A 41 21.16 31.97 0.42
C LEU A 41 19.68 31.55 0.41
N GLY A 42 18.76 32.45 0.77
CA GLY A 42 17.32 32.22 0.81
C GLY A 42 16.84 31.41 2.02
N SER A 43 17.67 31.17 3.03
CA SER A 43 17.31 30.43 4.24
C SER A 43 18.04 30.92 5.48
N GLU A 44 17.31 31.17 6.56
CA GLU A 44 17.87 31.53 7.88
C GLU A 44 18.75 30.41 8.46
N GLY A 45 18.46 29.15 8.10
CA GLY A 45 19.22 27.97 8.55
C GLY A 45 20.54 27.76 7.83
N ALA A 46 20.85 28.53 6.77
CA ALA A 46 22.06 28.37 5.97
C ALA A 46 23.29 29.11 6.55
N GLY A 47 23.22 29.57 7.81
CA GLY A 47 24.34 30.21 8.50
C GLY A 47 25.61 29.36 8.55
N PRO A 48 25.55 28.09 9.01
CA PRO A 48 26.71 27.19 9.04
C PRO A 48 27.32 26.96 7.65
N GLU A 49 26.47 26.83 6.62
CA GLU A 49 26.90 26.71 5.23
C GLU A 49 27.73 27.93 4.80
N LEU A 50 27.21 29.13 5.08
CA LEU A 50 27.86 30.39 4.72
C LEU A 50 29.22 30.54 5.42
N LEU A 51 29.30 30.17 6.70
CA LEU A 51 30.55 30.17 7.45
C LEU A 51 31.56 29.16 6.86
N ALA A 52 31.11 27.93 6.60
CA ALA A 52 31.96 26.88 6.05
C ALA A 52 32.53 27.25 4.68
N PHE A 53 31.72 27.82 3.79
CA PHE A 53 32.15 28.25 2.46
C PHE A 53 33.18 29.38 2.52
N ASN A 54 33.10 30.24 3.53
CA ASN A 54 34.01 31.37 3.72
C ASN A 54 35.17 31.10 4.67
N HIS A 55 35.30 29.86 5.17
CA HIS A 55 36.30 29.47 6.18
C HIS A 55 36.28 30.36 7.43
N LEU A 56 35.08 30.74 7.88
CA LEU A 56 34.87 31.58 9.05
C LEU A 56 34.50 30.71 10.27
N GLU A 57 35.13 30.96 11.42
CA GLU A 57 34.86 30.24 12.67
C GLU A 57 33.69 30.84 13.47
N GLY A 58 33.18 32.01 13.07
CA GLY A 58 32.12 32.71 13.78
C GLY A 58 31.46 33.79 12.93
N ALA A 59 30.46 34.47 13.51
CA ALA A 59 29.68 35.48 12.81
C ALA A 59 30.60 36.62 12.30
N PRO A 60 30.60 36.92 10.99
CA PRO A 60 31.43 37.98 10.44
C PRO A 60 31.00 39.36 10.96
N ALA A 61 31.97 40.24 11.21
CA ALA A 61 31.71 41.60 11.65
C ALA A 61 31.08 42.44 10.53
N ALA A 62 30.36 43.51 10.90
CA ALA A 62 29.82 44.47 9.93
C ALA A 62 30.93 45.04 9.04
N GLY A 63 30.66 45.15 7.74
CA GLY A 63 31.64 45.58 6.73
C GLY A 63 32.51 44.46 6.15
N THR A 64 32.46 43.24 6.70
CA THR A 64 33.18 42.09 6.14
C THR A 64 32.61 41.71 4.77
N GLN A 65 33.47 41.44 3.78
CA GLN A 65 33.05 40.84 2.51
C GLN A 65 32.94 39.32 2.67
N VAL A 66 31.80 38.77 2.26
CA VAL A 66 31.46 37.35 2.36
C VAL A 66 31.11 36.86 0.96
N GLN A 67 31.72 35.77 0.53
CA GLN A 67 31.43 35.12 -0.74
C GLN A 67 30.11 34.35 -0.66
N VAL A 68 29.34 34.41 -1.74
CA VAL A 68 28.10 33.67 -1.91
C VAL A 68 28.39 32.46 -2.80
N PRO A 69 27.99 31.24 -2.39
CA PRO A 69 28.22 30.05 -3.19
C PRO A 69 27.52 30.10 -4.55
N GLY A 70 28.18 29.54 -5.55
CA GLY A 70 27.76 29.58 -6.96
C GLY A 70 26.74 28.51 -7.38
N PRO A 71 26.66 28.18 -8.68
CA PRO A 71 25.61 27.33 -9.24
C PRO A 71 25.60 25.89 -8.71
N GLU A 72 26.72 25.37 -8.20
CA GLU A 72 26.80 24.04 -7.60
C GLU A 72 25.90 23.91 -6.36
N ARG A 73 25.80 24.98 -5.56
CA ARG A 73 24.87 25.06 -4.44
C ARG A 73 23.43 24.90 -4.91
N ALA A 74 23.05 25.64 -5.95
CA ALA A 74 21.69 25.60 -6.48
C ALA A 74 21.31 24.18 -6.92
N ARG A 75 22.25 23.46 -7.55
CA ARG A 75 22.08 22.05 -7.90
C ARG A 75 21.89 21.16 -6.66
N ALA A 76 22.72 21.31 -5.63
CA ALA A 76 22.62 20.53 -4.40
C ALA A 76 21.28 20.76 -3.68
N VAL A 77 20.84 22.02 -3.56
CA VAL A 77 19.55 22.39 -2.95
C VAL A 77 18.38 21.80 -3.75
N ALA A 78 18.42 21.87 -5.08
CA ALA A 78 17.40 21.27 -5.94
C ALA A 78 17.33 19.74 -5.79
N ALA A 79 18.48 19.07 -5.71
CA ALA A 79 18.56 17.62 -5.49
C ALA A 79 17.98 17.22 -4.12
N ILE A 80 18.36 17.92 -3.05
CA ILE A 80 17.82 17.72 -1.69
C ILE A 80 16.30 17.94 -1.66
N GLY A 81 15.82 19.01 -2.29
CA GLY A 81 14.39 19.29 -2.41
C GLY A 81 13.64 18.15 -3.10
N SER A 82 14.19 17.64 -4.21
CA SER A 82 13.62 16.53 -4.97
C SER A 82 13.60 15.23 -4.15
N ALA A 83 14.68 14.91 -3.43
CA ALA A 83 14.77 13.76 -2.56
C ALA A 83 13.75 13.82 -1.40
N ARG A 84 13.58 14.99 -0.77
CA ARG A 84 12.58 15.20 0.29
C ARG A 84 11.16 14.98 -0.21
N SER A 85 10.82 15.53 -1.38
CA SER A 85 9.52 15.28 -2.01
C SER A 85 9.30 13.81 -2.33
N ALA A 86 10.32 13.10 -2.81
CA ALA A 86 10.24 11.67 -3.09
C ALA A 86 10.01 10.83 -1.82
N ILE A 87 10.71 11.14 -0.72
CA ILE A 87 10.50 10.49 0.58
C ILE A 87 9.08 10.72 1.09
N GLY A 88 8.59 11.98 1.04
CA GLY A 88 7.24 12.33 1.49
C GLY A 88 6.12 11.60 0.74
N GLN A 89 6.37 11.18 -0.50
CA GLN A 89 5.43 10.42 -1.33
C GLN A 89 5.60 8.89 -1.21
N SER A 90 6.63 8.42 -0.51
CA SER A 90 6.94 6.98 -0.45
C SER A 90 6.33 6.32 0.79
N PRO A 91 5.78 5.10 0.67
CA PRO A 91 5.25 4.38 1.82
C PRO A 91 6.36 4.05 2.83
N PRO A 92 6.02 3.82 4.12
CA PRO A 92 6.98 3.35 5.11
C PRO A 92 7.57 2.00 4.70
N GLY A 93 8.90 1.85 4.85
CA GLY A 93 9.64 0.65 4.47
C GLY A 93 11.15 0.85 4.60
N SER A 94 11.93 -0.22 4.46
CA SER A 94 13.40 -0.18 4.59
C SER A 94 14.06 0.80 3.61
N ALA A 95 13.60 0.82 2.35
CA ALA A 95 14.09 1.75 1.33
C ALA A 95 13.86 3.23 1.70
N ARG A 96 12.71 3.52 2.34
CA ARG A 96 12.42 4.87 2.83
C ARG A 96 13.34 5.26 3.99
N THR A 97 13.56 4.35 4.95
CA THR A 97 14.48 4.60 6.07
C THR A 97 15.92 4.84 5.59
N GLU A 98 16.40 4.08 4.61
CA GLU A 98 17.73 4.30 4.03
C GLU A 98 17.81 5.64 3.27
N ALA A 99 16.77 5.98 2.50
CA ALA A 99 16.69 7.26 1.81
C ALA A 99 16.66 8.46 2.78
N GLU A 100 15.95 8.35 3.92
CA GLU A 100 15.94 9.35 4.98
C GLU A 100 17.33 9.55 5.60
N ALA A 101 18.07 8.46 5.85
CA ALA A 101 19.44 8.54 6.33
C ALA A 101 20.39 9.23 5.34
N ARG A 102 20.26 8.94 4.04
CA ARG A 102 21.05 9.61 2.99
C ARG A 102 20.68 11.09 2.83
N LEU A 103 19.41 11.43 2.97
CA LEU A 103 18.97 12.83 2.96
C LEU A 103 19.60 13.60 4.13
N ALA A 104 19.62 13.02 5.34
CA ALA A 104 20.26 13.64 6.49
C ALA A 104 21.77 13.88 6.28
N GLU A 105 22.48 12.91 5.66
CA GLU A 105 23.89 13.10 5.29
C GLU A 105 24.06 14.19 4.23
N ALA A 106 23.18 14.25 3.21
CA ALA A 106 23.20 15.29 2.19
C ALA A 106 23.03 16.69 2.79
N GLU A 107 22.11 16.87 3.73
CA GLU A 107 21.90 18.14 4.45
C GLU A 107 23.11 18.51 5.30
N SER A 108 23.75 17.54 5.96
CA SER A 108 24.99 17.74 6.73
C SER A 108 26.17 18.15 5.84
N LEU A 109 26.27 17.59 4.64
CA LEU A 109 27.29 17.96 3.65
C LEU A 109 27.04 19.36 3.07
N LEU A 110 25.78 19.71 2.82
CA LEU A 110 25.39 21.06 2.40
C LEU A 110 25.81 22.10 3.44
N ALA A 111 25.54 21.84 4.73
CA ALA A 111 25.94 22.71 5.83
C ALA A 111 27.47 22.88 5.96
N ARG A 112 28.26 21.94 5.40
CA ARG A 112 29.72 21.99 5.34
C ARG A 112 30.25 22.50 4.00
N ALA A 113 29.40 23.09 3.16
CA ALA A 113 29.69 23.59 1.82
C ALA A 113 30.26 22.54 0.83
N ARG A 114 29.97 21.24 1.03
CA ARG A 114 30.38 20.14 0.15
C ARG A 114 29.29 19.82 -0.88
N TYR A 115 29.09 20.73 -1.84
CA TYR A 115 27.94 20.72 -2.75
C TYR A 115 27.83 19.49 -3.65
N ALA A 116 28.94 19.07 -4.28
CA ALA A 116 28.93 17.93 -5.18
C ALA A 116 28.53 16.62 -4.47
N GLU A 117 29.04 16.43 -3.25
CA GLU A 117 28.75 15.25 -2.44
C GLU A 117 27.34 15.28 -1.85
N ALA A 118 26.88 16.46 -1.41
CA ALA A 118 25.49 16.66 -0.99
C ALA A 118 24.50 16.29 -2.11
N ALA A 119 24.77 16.76 -3.34
CA ALA A 119 23.96 16.42 -4.51
C ALA A 119 23.99 14.91 -4.80
N ALA A 120 25.17 14.28 -4.76
CA ALA A 120 25.32 12.84 -5.00
C ALA A 120 24.57 11.99 -3.95
N GLN A 121 24.59 12.39 -2.67
CA GLN A 121 23.84 11.71 -1.62
C GLN A 121 22.32 11.86 -1.80
N ALA A 122 21.85 13.06 -2.16
CA ALA A 122 20.44 13.30 -2.44
C ALA A 122 19.94 12.53 -3.67
N ASP A 123 20.73 12.50 -4.75
CA ASP A 123 20.44 11.69 -5.94
C ASP A 123 20.43 10.18 -5.61
N GLY A 124 21.34 9.74 -4.73
CA GLY A 124 21.37 8.37 -4.22
C GLY A 124 20.10 8.01 -3.42
N ALA A 125 19.61 8.90 -2.57
CA ALA A 125 18.34 8.72 -1.86
C ALA A 125 17.16 8.60 -2.83
N TRP A 126 17.12 9.46 -3.86
CA TRP A 126 16.09 9.39 -4.90
C TRP A 126 16.16 8.06 -5.68
N LYS A 127 17.36 7.61 -6.03
CA LYS A 127 17.57 6.35 -6.74
C LYS A 127 17.09 5.13 -5.96
N LEU A 128 17.38 5.06 -4.65
CA LEU A 128 16.86 3.98 -3.79
C LEU A 128 15.34 3.90 -3.83
N LEU A 129 14.67 5.05 -3.75
CA LEU A 129 13.21 5.11 -3.83
C LEU A 129 12.69 4.78 -5.23
N ALA A 130 13.39 5.21 -6.28
CA ALA A 130 13.03 4.89 -7.66
C ALA A 130 13.17 3.39 -7.94
N GLU A 131 14.21 2.74 -7.42
CA GLU A 131 14.43 1.29 -7.52
C GLU A 131 13.39 0.51 -6.70
N ALA A 132 13.07 0.96 -5.49
CA ALA A 132 12.00 0.39 -4.67
C ALA A 132 10.61 0.56 -5.33
N ARG A 133 10.36 1.66 -6.05
CA ARG A 133 9.16 1.85 -6.89
C ARG A 133 9.20 1.02 -8.17
N GLY A 134 10.39 0.70 -8.65
CA GLY A 134 10.67 -0.16 -9.79
C GLY A 134 10.60 -1.66 -9.45
N GLU A 135 10.19 -2.03 -8.23
CA GLU A 135 10.01 -3.42 -7.83
C GLU A 135 8.89 -4.08 -8.65
N ARG A 136 9.38 -4.78 -9.67
CA ARG A 136 8.80 -5.88 -10.46
C ARG A 136 7.37 -6.25 -10.09
N SER A 137 6.49 -6.20 -11.10
CA SER A 137 5.19 -6.80 -11.00
C SER A 137 5.33 -8.31 -10.79
N HIS A 138 4.76 -8.84 -9.72
CA HIS A 138 4.57 -10.27 -9.56
C HIS A 138 3.30 -10.66 -10.30
N PHE A 139 3.44 -11.27 -11.47
CA PHE A 139 2.30 -11.70 -12.28
C PHE A 139 2.43 -13.16 -12.70
N ALA A 140 1.28 -13.81 -12.89
CA ALA A 140 1.17 -15.16 -13.41
C ALA A 140 0.43 -15.14 -14.73
N VAL A 141 0.91 -15.93 -15.69
CA VAL A 141 0.23 -16.16 -16.97
C VAL A 141 -0.13 -17.63 -17.06
N ALA A 142 -1.39 -17.94 -17.26
CA ALA A 142 -1.90 -19.30 -17.43
C ALA A 142 -2.70 -19.40 -18.72
N VAL A 143 -2.53 -20.49 -19.47
CA VAL A 143 -3.37 -20.82 -20.62
C VAL A 143 -4.36 -21.89 -20.17
N GLU A 144 -5.65 -21.55 -20.18
CA GLU A 144 -6.72 -22.47 -19.82
C GLU A 144 -6.93 -23.52 -20.93
N PRO A 145 -7.49 -24.72 -20.61
CA PRO A 145 -7.69 -25.81 -21.58
C PRO A 145 -8.59 -25.45 -22.77
N ASP A 146 -9.40 -24.39 -22.65
CA ASP A 146 -10.25 -23.85 -23.71
C ASP A 146 -9.53 -22.83 -24.62
N GLY A 147 -8.23 -22.60 -24.39
CA GLY A 147 -7.39 -21.71 -25.19
C GLY A 147 -7.40 -20.24 -24.75
N ARG A 148 -8.02 -19.89 -23.61
CA ARG A 148 -7.96 -18.54 -23.04
C ARG A 148 -6.67 -18.31 -22.27
N THR A 149 -6.08 -17.13 -22.40
CA THR A 149 -4.91 -16.71 -21.61
C THR A 149 -5.36 -15.83 -20.44
N ARG A 150 -5.07 -16.25 -19.22
CA ARG A 150 -5.29 -15.49 -18.00
C ARG A 150 -3.99 -14.85 -17.53
N VAL A 151 -4.00 -13.53 -17.32
CA VAL A 151 -2.89 -12.76 -16.74
C VAL A 151 -3.35 -12.20 -15.40
N ALA A 152 -2.77 -12.67 -14.30
CA ALA A 152 -3.07 -12.21 -12.95
C ALA A 152 -1.89 -11.43 -12.39
N VAL A 153 -2.10 -10.18 -11.97
CA VAL A 153 -1.05 -9.35 -11.35
C VAL A 153 -1.30 -9.35 -9.84
N ARG A 154 -0.42 -10.03 -9.10
CA ARG A 154 -0.51 -10.15 -7.65
C ARG A 154 -0.13 -8.84 -6.97
N GLU A 155 1.04 -8.32 -7.31
CA GLU A 155 1.65 -7.16 -6.65
C GLU A 155 2.51 -6.37 -7.65
N GLY A 156 2.83 -5.12 -7.30
CA GLY A 156 3.73 -4.24 -8.07
C GLY A 156 3.01 -3.35 -9.09
N VAL A 157 3.78 -2.82 -10.05
CA VAL A 157 3.28 -1.86 -11.04
C VAL A 157 2.29 -2.50 -12.03
N PRO A 158 1.38 -1.72 -12.64
CA PRO A 158 0.44 -2.28 -13.61
C PRO A 158 1.16 -2.95 -14.80
N VAL A 159 0.76 -4.18 -15.13
CA VAL A 159 1.29 -4.92 -16.26
C VAL A 159 0.49 -4.58 -17.51
N ARG A 160 1.19 -4.22 -18.60
CA ARG A 160 0.56 -3.97 -19.90
C ARG A 160 0.41 -5.29 -20.65
N VAL A 161 -0.83 -5.67 -20.94
CA VAL A 161 -1.19 -6.84 -21.75
C VAL A 161 -1.70 -6.36 -23.10
N GLU A 162 -1.15 -6.89 -24.19
CA GLU A 162 -1.49 -6.49 -25.56
C GLU A 162 -2.00 -7.69 -26.37
N ALA A 163 -3.14 -7.50 -27.03
CA ALA A 163 -3.70 -8.48 -27.98
C ALA A 163 -4.50 -7.74 -29.06
N GLN A 164 -4.44 -8.24 -30.31
CA GLN A 164 -5.15 -7.66 -31.47
C GLN A 164 -4.92 -6.14 -31.63
N GLY A 165 -3.69 -5.67 -31.38
CA GLY A 165 -3.31 -4.25 -31.49
C GLY A 165 -3.90 -3.33 -30.42
N ARG A 166 -4.54 -3.88 -29.37
CA ARG A 166 -5.02 -3.12 -28.22
C ARG A 166 -4.29 -3.52 -26.96
N ALA A 167 -3.85 -2.53 -26.20
CA ALA A 167 -3.22 -2.71 -24.91
C ALA A 167 -4.16 -2.38 -23.75
N ARG A 168 -4.08 -3.17 -22.69
CA ARG A 168 -4.76 -2.95 -21.40
C ARG A 168 -3.76 -3.06 -20.26
N ALA A 169 -3.86 -2.16 -19.29
CA ALA A 169 -3.10 -2.24 -18.06
C ALA A 169 -3.88 -3.06 -17.02
N VAL A 170 -3.19 -3.97 -16.34
CA VAL A 170 -3.71 -4.83 -15.27
C VAL A 170 -2.98 -4.44 -13.99
N ARG A 171 -3.70 -3.94 -13.00
CA ARG A 171 -3.12 -3.48 -11.73
C ARG A 171 -2.91 -4.63 -10.76
N ALA A 172 -2.14 -4.39 -9.71
CA ALA A 172 -2.03 -5.32 -8.58
C ALA A 172 -3.42 -5.67 -8.03
N GLY A 173 -3.64 -6.96 -7.80
CA GLY A 173 -4.94 -7.51 -7.43
C GLY A 173 -5.94 -7.64 -8.57
N GLU A 174 -5.56 -7.40 -9.83
CA GLU A 174 -6.43 -7.60 -11.00
C GLU A 174 -5.98 -8.82 -11.84
N THR A 175 -6.97 -9.45 -12.46
CA THR A 175 -6.82 -10.50 -13.47
C THR A 175 -7.48 -10.07 -14.76
N LEU A 176 -6.81 -10.37 -15.87
CA LEU A 176 -7.29 -10.13 -17.22
C LEU A 176 -7.33 -11.44 -18.00
N THR A 177 -8.45 -11.69 -18.67
CA THR A 177 -8.59 -12.81 -19.60
C THR A 177 -8.50 -12.32 -21.03
N VAL A 178 -7.73 -13.02 -21.85
CA VAL A 178 -7.55 -12.77 -23.29
C VAL A 178 -7.98 -14.02 -24.04
N VAL A 179 -9.00 -13.87 -24.90
CA VAL A 179 -9.43 -14.93 -25.82
C VAL A 179 -8.67 -14.78 -27.13
N ARG A 180 -8.27 -15.91 -27.73
CA ARG A 180 -7.59 -15.90 -29.04
C ARG A 180 -8.49 -15.26 -30.10
N GLY A 181 -8.00 -14.19 -30.72
CA GLY A 181 -8.73 -13.46 -31.76
C GLY A 181 -9.55 -12.26 -31.26
N GLU A 182 -9.63 -12.05 -29.94
CA GLU A 182 -10.37 -10.93 -29.36
C GLU A 182 -9.43 -9.88 -28.76
N SER A 183 -9.95 -8.66 -28.59
CA SER A 183 -9.25 -7.62 -27.80
C SER A 183 -9.16 -8.07 -26.34
N PRO A 184 -8.16 -7.61 -25.57
CA PRO A 184 -8.09 -7.92 -24.15
C PRO A 184 -9.36 -7.44 -23.44
N GLY A 185 -9.92 -8.29 -22.58
CA GLY A 185 -11.13 -7.99 -21.82
C GLY A 185 -10.96 -6.84 -20.83
N THR A 186 -11.95 -6.66 -19.97
CA THR A 186 -11.84 -5.72 -18.84
C THR A 186 -11.10 -6.41 -17.70
N PRO A 187 -10.05 -5.79 -17.10
CA PRO A 187 -9.45 -6.30 -15.87
C PRO A 187 -10.50 -6.42 -14.76
N GLN A 188 -10.50 -7.54 -14.06
CA GLN A 188 -11.39 -7.84 -12.94
C GLN A 188 -10.54 -8.01 -11.68
N LEU A 189 -11.03 -7.58 -10.51
CA LEU A 189 -10.34 -7.86 -9.25
C LEU A 189 -10.22 -9.38 -9.07
N ASP A 190 -9.00 -9.84 -8.83
CA ASP A 190 -8.65 -11.22 -8.62
C ASP A 190 -9.16 -11.63 -7.23
N ALA A 191 -10.39 -12.12 -7.16
CA ALA A 191 -10.78 -13.00 -6.07
C ALA A 191 -9.81 -14.18 -6.16
N GLY A 192 -8.95 -14.36 -5.16
CA GLY A 192 -7.92 -15.42 -5.15
C GLY A 192 -8.50 -16.81 -5.45
N PRO A 193 -7.65 -17.85 -5.61
CA PRO A 193 -8.14 -19.19 -5.91
C PRO A 193 -9.23 -19.58 -4.90
N ALA A 194 -10.43 -19.79 -5.42
CA ALA A 194 -11.62 -20.03 -4.62
C ALA A 194 -11.38 -21.24 -3.71
N GLU A 195 -11.33 -21.05 -2.40
CA GLU A 195 -11.18 -22.18 -1.48
C GLU A 195 -12.49 -22.96 -1.33
N PRO A 196 -12.46 -24.31 -1.26
CA PRO A 196 -13.65 -25.08 -0.96
C PRO A 196 -14.14 -24.79 0.48
N PRO A 197 -15.45 -24.69 0.72
CA PRO A 197 -16.00 -24.51 2.07
C PRO A 197 -15.58 -25.65 3.02
N ILE A 198 -15.16 -25.33 4.24
CA ILE A 198 -14.81 -26.36 5.23
C ILE A 198 -16.08 -26.81 5.96
N LEU A 199 -16.51 -28.04 5.74
CA LEU A 199 -17.75 -28.58 6.32
C LEU A 199 -17.56 -28.87 7.83
N ILE A 200 -18.43 -28.31 8.66
CA ILE A 200 -18.36 -28.41 10.14
C ILE A 200 -19.33 -29.48 10.62
N SER A 201 -20.60 -29.37 10.27
CA SER A 201 -21.67 -30.25 10.76
C SER A 201 -22.64 -30.58 9.63
N PRO A 202 -23.15 -31.82 9.53
CA PRO A 202 -22.83 -32.99 10.39
C PRO A 202 -21.39 -33.50 10.23
N GLU A 203 -20.88 -34.18 11.27
CA GLU A 203 -19.54 -34.79 11.26
C GLU A 203 -19.40 -35.90 10.19
N PRO A 204 -18.20 -36.14 9.65
CA PRO A 204 -17.98 -37.16 8.62
C PRO A 204 -18.39 -38.55 9.09
N GLY A 205 -19.24 -39.24 8.32
CA GLY A 205 -19.58 -40.64 8.57
C GLY A 205 -20.51 -40.90 9.76
N LEU A 206 -21.01 -39.84 10.40
CA LEU A 206 -21.91 -39.97 11.55
C LEU A 206 -23.29 -40.52 11.12
N LYS A 207 -23.80 -41.47 11.92
CA LYS A 207 -25.22 -41.85 11.91
C LYS A 207 -25.97 -40.89 12.82
N LEU A 208 -26.66 -39.92 12.23
CA LEU A 208 -27.41 -38.92 12.97
C LEU A 208 -28.78 -39.49 13.33
N ALA A 209 -28.96 -39.79 14.61
CA ALA A 209 -30.24 -40.17 15.18
C ALA A 209 -31.09 -38.93 15.39
N LEU A 210 -32.25 -38.88 14.75
CA LEU A 210 -33.13 -37.70 14.75
C LEU A 210 -34.56 -38.11 15.09
N GLU A 211 -35.26 -37.23 15.78
CA GLU A 211 -36.68 -37.42 16.08
C GLU A 211 -37.54 -37.25 14.83
N PRO A 212 -38.72 -37.91 14.77
CA PRO A 212 -39.71 -37.67 13.74
C PRO A 212 -40.20 -36.21 13.76
N ALA A 213 -40.29 -35.61 12.57
CA ALA A 213 -40.77 -34.25 12.34
C ALA A 213 -41.69 -34.23 11.09
N PRO A 214 -42.49 -33.17 10.88
CA PRO A 214 -43.27 -33.03 9.65
C PRO A 214 -42.38 -33.15 8.40
N GLY A 215 -42.64 -34.18 7.57
CA GLY A 215 -41.87 -34.44 6.35
C GLY A 215 -40.62 -35.30 6.51
N GLY A 216 -40.35 -35.90 7.68
CA GLY A 216 -39.30 -36.92 7.84
C GLY A 216 -38.63 -36.87 9.21
N LEU A 217 -37.31 -36.96 9.23
CA LEU A 217 -36.47 -36.80 10.40
C LEU A 217 -35.84 -35.39 10.39
N GLY A 218 -35.82 -34.69 11.52
CA GLY A 218 -35.22 -33.37 11.57
C GLY A 218 -35.61 -32.55 12.79
N PRO A 219 -35.18 -31.27 12.85
CA PRO A 219 -34.42 -30.56 11.81
C PRO A 219 -32.96 -30.99 11.70
N VAL A 220 -32.40 -30.95 10.48
CA VAL A 220 -30.97 -31.21 10.21
C VAL A 220 -30.26 -29.90 9.95
N ARG A 221 -29.26 -29.59 10.77
CA ARG A 221 -28.42 -28.39 10.62
C ARG A 221 -27.15 -28.72 9.84
N PHE A 222 -26.97 -28.08 8.70
CA PHE A 222 -25.76 -28.11 7.90
C PHE A 222 -24.98 -26.82 8.13
N ALA A 223 -23.70 -26.92 8.47
CA ALA A 223 -22.85 -25.77 8.75
C ALA A 223 -21.45 -25.97 8.18
N TRP A 224 -20.85 -24.87 7.73
CA TRP A 224 -19.50 -24.81 7.17
C TRP A 224 -18.79 -23.53 7.61
N LYS A 225 -17.47 -23.47 7.42
CA LYS A 225 -16.69 -22.25 7.64
C LYS A 225 -17.00 -21.25 6.51
N PRO A 226 -17.21 -19.96 6.82
CA PRO A 226 -17.32 -18.92 5.79
C PRO A 226 -16.10 -18.91 4.88
N VAL A 227 -16.33 -18.78 3.58
CA VAL A 227 -15.29 -18.57 2.57
C VAL A 227 -15.12 -17.05 2.38
N PRO A 228 -13.88 -16.51 2.43
CA PRO A 228 -13.63 -15.10 2.13
C PRO A 228 -14.19 -14.70 0.76
N ASP A 229 -14.72 -13.47 0.67
CA ASP A 229 -15.26 -12.88 -0.56
C ASP A 229 -16.45 -13.61 -1.20
N ALA A 230 -17.04 -14.59 -0.51
CA ALA A 230 -18.27 -15.25 -0.93
C ALA A 230 -19.49 -14.35 -0.72
N THR A 231 -20.29 -14.17 -1.76
CA THR A 231 -21.57 -13.44 -1.71
C THR A 231 -22.74 -14.33 -1.27
N GLY A 232 -22.55 -15.65 -1.30
CA GLY A 232 -23.51 -16.64 -0.81
C GLY A 232 -23.03 -18.07 -1.00
N TYR A 233 -23.94 -19.02 -0.85
CA TYR A 233 -23.66 -20.45 -0.92
C TYR A 233 -24.81 -21.21 -1.59
N VAL A 234 -24.46 -22.31 -2.24
CA VAL A 234 -25.39 -23.31 -2.75
C VAL A 234 -25.14 -24.62 -2.02
N LEU A 235 -26.18 -25.13 -1.35
CA LEU A 235 -26.21 -26.44 -0.71
C LEU A 235 -27.02 -27.41 -1.59
N GLU A 236 -26.42 -28.52 -1.98
CA GLU A 236 -27.06 -29.59 -2.73
C GLU A 236 -27.12 -30.86 -1.86
N LEU A 237 -28.31 -31.43 -1.72
CA LEU A 237 -28.55 -32.71 -1.07
C LEU A 237 -28.88 -33.76 -2.13
N ALA A 238 -28.14 -34.87 -2.11
CA ALA A 238 -28.35 -36.04 -2.94
C ALA A 238 -28.59 -37.27 -2.05
N GLY A 239 -29.73 -37.92 -2.19
CA GLY A 239 -30.14 -39.07 -1.37
C GLY A 239 -31.59 -39.46 -1.68
N PRO A 240 -32.31 -40.06 -0.70
CA PRO A 240 -33.74 -40.36 -0.84
C PRO A 240 -34.59 -39.17 -1.28
N ARG A 241 -34.20 -37.96 -0.88
CA ARG A 241 -34.75 -36.70 -1.39
C ARG A 241 -33.63 -35.83 -1.94
N LYS A 242 -33.78 -35.36 -3.19
CA LYS A 242 -32.89 -34.36 -3.77
C LYS A 242 -33.41 -32.96 -3.47
N GLN A 243 -32.51 -32.06 -3.09
CA GLN A 243 -32.87 -30.67 -2.80
C GLN A 243 -31.68 -29.75 -3.03
N THR A 244 -31.92 -28.58 -3.58
CA THR A 244 -30.90 -27.52 -3.72
C THR A 244 -31.40 -26.28 -3.01
N LEU A 245 -30.55 -25.67 -2.19
CA LEU A 245 -30.85 -24.51 -1.37
C LEU A 245 -29.80 -23.43 -1.59
N ARG A 246 -30.23 -22.17 -1.66
CA ARG A 246 -29.34 -21.00 -1.71
C ARG A 246 -29.44 -20.25 -0.39
N THR A 247 -28.32 -19.80 0.13
CA THR A 247 -28.25 -19.03 1.37
C THR A 247 -27.11 -18.02 1.32
N THR A 248 -27.23 -16.92 2.04
CA THR A 248 -26.13 -15.97 2.27
C THR A 248 -25.36 -16.29 3.56
N GLN A 249 -25.92 -17.16 4.42
CA GLN A 249 -25.32 -17.54 5.69
C GLN A 249 -24.56 -18.88 5.58
N PRO A 250 -23.50 -19.09 6.38
CA PRO A 250 -22.71 -20.33 6.39
C PRO A 250 -23.40 -21.51 7.13
N VAL A 251 -24.74 -21.45 7.21
CA VAL A 251 -25.59 -22.40 7.92
C VAL A 251 -26.93 -22.52 7.22
N VAL A 252 -27.45 -23.74 7.15
CA VAL A 252 -28.81 -24.04 6.67
C VAL A 252 -29.44 -25.11 7.56
N THR A 253 -30.69 -24.90 7.95
CA THR A 253 -31.48 -25.88 8.69
C THR A 253 -32.58 -26.42 7.79
N VAL A 254 -32.61 -27.75 7.60
CA VAL A 254 -33.62 -28.45 6.80
C VAL A 254 -34.59 -29.16 7.74
N PRO A 255 -35.90 -28.82 7.72
CA PRO A 255 -36.81 -29.21 8.80
C PRO A 255 -37.16 -30.72 8.83
N GLY A 256 -37.20 -31.38 7.67
CA GLY A 256 -37.58 -32.80 7.60
C GLY A 256 -36.98 -33.49 6.38
N LEU A 257 -36.17 -34.52 6.62
CA LEU A 257 -35.56 -35.36 5.60
C LEU A 257 -35.90 -36.83 5.86
N PRO A 258 -36.32 -37.60 4.84
CA PRO A 258 -36.50 -39.04 4.98
C PRO A 258 -35.25 -39.73 5.54
N ALA A 259 -35.43 -40.79 6.34
CA ALA A 259 -34.32 -41.63 6.80
C ALA A 259 -33.54 -42.20 5.60
N GLY A 260 -32.22 -42.31 5.74
CA GLY A 260 -31.37 -42.84 4.67
C GLY A 260 -30.02 -42.13 4.57
N LYS A 261 -29.24 -42.53 3.56
CA LYS A 261 -27.90 -41.97 3.29
C LYS A 261 -28.03 -40.76 2.39
N TYR A 262 -27.44 -39.64 2.81
CA TYR A 262 -27.33 -38.43 2.01
C TYR A 262 -25.86 -38.10 1.74
N ARG A 263 -25.63 -37.57 0.56
CA ARG A 263 -24.43 -36.83 0.20
C ARG A 263 -24.83 -35.37 0.09
N TRP A 264 -24.16 -34.51 0.85
CA TRP A 264 -24.40 -33.08 0.80
C TRP A 264 -23.15 -32.36 0.28
N THR A 265 -23.37 -31.41 -0.63
CA THR A 265 -22.33 -30.63 -1.30
C THR A 265 -22.59 -29.15 -1.09
N VAL A 266 -21.57 -28.39 -0.71
CA VAL A 266 -21.63 -26.94 -0.58
C VAL A 266 -20.65 -26.31 -1.56
N ARG A 267 -21.10 -25.25 -2.24
CA ARG A 267 -20.26 -24.39 -3.08
C ARG A 267 -20.44 -22.94 -2.63
N ALA A 268 -19.35 -22.19 -2.55
CA ALA A 268 -19.42 -20.73 -2.39
C ALA A 268 -19.82 -20.07 -3.72
N VAL A 269 -20.60 -19.01 -3.66
CA VAL A 269 -20.92 -18.11 -4.77
C VAL A 269 -19.96 -16.93 -4.66
N GLN A 270 -19.18 -16.68 -5.70
CA GLN A 270 -18.20 -15.59 -5.73
C GLN A 270 -18.85 -14.25 -6.11
N GLY A 271 -18.08 -13.16 -6.03
CA GLY A 271 -18.54 -11.81 -6.39
C GLY A 271 -19.05 -11.67 -7.83
N ASP A 272 -18.54 -12.48 -8.75
CA ASP A 272 -18.97 -12.54 -10.16
C ASP A 272 -20.16 -13.50 -10.41
N GLY A 273 -20.69 -14.11 -9.36
CA GLY A 273 -21.79 -15.08 -9.43
C GLY A 273 -21.38 -16.51 -9.81
N THR A 274 -20.08 -16.76 -10.04
CA THR A 274 -19.59 -18.11 -10.32
C THR A 274 -19.57 -18.98 -9.06
N LEU A 275 -19.61 -20.31 -9.26
CA LEU A 275 -19.54 -21.26 -8.16
C LEU A 275 -18.09 -21.71 -7.95
N GLY A 276 -17.59 -21.53 -6.73
CA GLY A 276 -16.29 -22.04 -6.31
C GLY A 276 -16.26 -23.57 -6.20
N PRO A 277 -15.09 -24.14 -5.87
CA PRO A 277 -14.90 -25.57 -5.69
C PRO A 277 -15.89 -26.18 -4.69
N PRO A 278 -16.39 -27.39 -4.96
CA PRO A 278 -17.33 -28.06 -4.07
C PRO A 278 -16.62 -28.67 -2.86
N ALA A 279 -17.30 -28.62 -1.72
CA ALA A 279 -16.99 -29.47 -0.57
C ALA A 279 -18.15 -30.46 -0.35
N THR A 280 -17.84 -31.74 -0.29
CA THR A 280 -18.84 -32.81 -0.24
C THR A 280 -18.63 -33.72 0.97
N ARG A 281 -19.71 -34.13 1.63
CA ARG A 281 -19.69 -35.08 2.75
C ARG A 281 -20.90 -36.00 2.74
N ALA A 282 -20.74 -37.19 3.31
CA ALA A 282 -21.81 -38.15 3.51
C ALA A 282 -22.32 -38.12 4.96
N VAL A 283 -23.63 -38.30 5.13
CA VAL A 283 -24.31 -38.45 6.43
C VAL A 283 -25.40 -39.51 6.30
N GLN A 284 -25.62 -40.29 7.36
CA GLN A 284 -26.74 -41.24 7.41
C GLN A 284 -27.75 -40.79 8.46
N LEU A 285 -28.99 -40.55 8.05
CA LEU A 285 -30.10 -40.21 8.94
C LEU A 285 -30.81 -41.48 9.37
N VAL A 286 -30.96 -41.68 10.68
CA VAL A 286 -31.70 -42.80 11.27
C VAL A 286 -32.71 -42.27 12.29
N PRO A 287 -33.87 -42.94 12.48
CA PRO A 287 -34.80 -42.57 13.54
C PRO A 287 -34.13 -42.68 14.92
N GLY A 288 -34.38 -41.70 15.78
CA GLY A 288 -34.04 -41.75 17.21
C GLY A 288 -34.73 -42.94 17.89
N ARG A 289 -34.06 -43.54 18.90
CA ARG A 289 -34.71 -44.54 19.76
C ARG A 289 -35.62 -43.79 20.74
N ILE A 290 -36.93 -43.86 20.53
CA ILE A 290 -37.92 -43.41 21.49
C ILE A 290 -37.82 -44.31 22.73
N LYS A 291 -37.54 -43.75 23.92
CA LYS A 291 -37.85 -44.43 25.19
C LYS A 291 -39.37 -44.45 25.32
N LEU A 292 -39.98 -45.58 25.02
CA LEU A 292 -41.39 -45.83 25.31
C LEU A 292 -41.55 -46.02 26.82
N GLU A 293 -41.94 -44.99 27.55
CA GLU A 293 -42.58 -45.17 28.85
C GLU A 293 -44.05 -45.48 28.61
N VAL A 294 -44.39 -46.77 28.57
CA VAL A 294 -45.78 -47.21 28.59
C VAL A 294 -46.29 -46.99 30.01
N LYS A 295 -47.14 -45.98 30.22
CA LYS A 295 -48.00 -45.96 31.41
C LYS A 295 -49.00 -47.10 31.25
N GLU A 296 -48.89 -48.12 32.11
CA GLU A 296 -49.93 -49.13 32.24
C GLU A 296 -51.24 -48.44 32.60
N THR A 297 -52.21 -48.46 31.68
CA THR A 297 -53.59 -48.11 31.99
C THR A 297 -54.20 -49.28 32.76
N PRO A 298 -54.73 -49.08 33.98
CA PRO A 298 -55.49 -50.12 34.65
C PRO A 298 -56.79 -50.34 33.87
N TRP A 299 -56.94 -51.54 33.31
CA TRP A 299 -58.21 -52.01 32.77
C TRP A 299 -59.22 -52.14 33.92
N GLN A 300 -60.43 -51.61 33.71
CA GLN A 300 -61.58 -51.83 34.60
C GLN A 300 -62.13 -53.25 34.45
#